data_AF-A0A515EP68-F1
#
_entry.id   AF-A0A515EP68-F1
#
_cell.length_a   1.000
_cell.length_b   1.000
_cell.length_c   1.000
_cell.angle_alpha   90.00
_cell.angle_beta   90.00
_cell.angle_gamma   90.00
#
_symmetry.space_group_name_H-M   'P 1'
#
loop_
_entity.id
_entity.type
_entity.pdbx_description
1 polymer ?
#
loop_
_entity_poly.entity_id
_entity_poly.type
_entity_poly.pdbx_seq_one_letter_code
_entity_poly.pdbx_strand_id
1 'polypeptide(L)'
;MIIWGRKTVVRELGFVADFCPVCARVRQFTVQRIGMAGHIYYITVGDGDLVEYHRTCMACKVTLLADPNRYATLAKRPDTTAVLVKQTFPDFEEANRDRLALEVAIRADPHALSAQDRQALIMQPFTLLAGRVTERFAQVHFSSTAGFMQREVIAVLAKALHRLQPSEQELKACLVKLVQLKEPIGSRVKLPDLVAEIKRRDTLKERRKLKEGTVQDRRDQRPAPIRRSNNDLST
;
A
#
# COMPACT_ATOMS: atom_id res chain seq x y z
N MET A 1 -29.06 -18.20 -29.28
CA MET A 1 -28.59 -18.32 -27.88
C MET A 1 -28.43 -16.92 -27.30
N ILE A 2 -29.10 -16.61 -26.20
CA ILE A 2 -28.97 -15.33 -25.47
C ILE A 2 -28.06 -15.58 -24.28
N ILE A 3 -26.97 -14.81 -24.16
CA ILE A 3 -26.06 -14.88 -23.00
C ILE A 3 -26.49 -13.78 -22.02
N TRP A 4 -27.01 -14.18 -20.87
CA TRP A 4 -27.35 -13.28 -19.76
C TRP A 4 -26.53 -13.62 -18.52
N GLY A 5 -26.23 -12.62 -17.70
CA GLY A 5 -25.45 -12.82 -16.48
C GLY A 5 -25.32 -11.53 -15.65
N ARG A 6 -24.63 -11.63 -14.51
CA ARG A 6 -24.23 -10.48 -13.71
C ARG A 6 -22.76 -10.16 -13.97
N LYS A 7 -22.42 -8.88 -14.02
CA LYS A 7 -21.04 -8.39 -14.16
C LYS A 7 -20.77 -7.28 -13.18
N THR A 8 -19.59 -7.32 -12.57
CA THR A 8 -19.11 -6.24 -11.72
C THR A 8 -18.86 -4.99 -12.58
N VAL A 9 -19.43 -3.88 -12.16
CA VAL A 9 -19.24 -2.55 -12.74
C VAL A 9 -18.46 -1.73 -11.73
N VAL A 10 -17.32 -1.19 -12.15
CA VAL A 10 -16.46 -0.36 -11.31
C VAL A 10 -16.53 1.07 -11.82
N ARG A 11 -16.88 2.01 -10.94
CA ARG A 11 -16.94 3.44 -11.27
C ARG A 11 -16.05 4.25 -10.35
N GLU A 12 -15.13 5.01 -10.91
CA GLU A 12 -14.29 5.92 -10.14
C GLU A 12 -15.10 7.14 -9.66
N LEU A 13 -14.97 7.48 -8.39
CA LEU A 13 -15.70 8.57 -7.75
C LEU A 13 -14.81 9.79 -7.48
N GLY A 14 -13.53 9.56 -7.20
CA GLY A 14 -12.57 10.62 -6.91
C GLY A 14 -11.39 10.15 -6.06
N PHE A 15 -10.80 11.08 -5.33
CA PHE A 15 -9.57 10.88 -4.57
C PHE A 15 -9.74 11.31 -3.12
N VAL A 16 -9.08 10.59 -2.22
CA VAL A 16 -9.01 10.91 -0.78
C VAL A 16 -7.60 10.67 -0.26
N ALA A 17 -7.30 11.19 0.92
CA ALA A 17 -6.14 10.75 1.70
C ALA A 17 -6.58 10.01 2.97
N ASP A 18 -5.95 8.87 3.22
CA ASP A 18 -6.15 8.12 4.46
C ASP A 18 -4.91 7.26 4.77
N PHE A 19 -4.94 6.50 5.86
CA PHE A 19 -3.90 5.61 6.33
C PHE A 19 -3.87 4.32 5.51
N CYS A 20 -2.69 3.97 4.99
CA CYS A 20 -2.47 2.72 4.28
C CYS A 20 -1.73 1.71 5.19
N PRO A 21 -2.32 0.56 5.55
CA PRO A 21 -1.68 -0.43 6.45
C PRO A 21 -0.45 -1.12 5.84
N VAL A 22 -0.38 -1.18 4.50
CA VAL A 22 0.77 -1.70 3.76
C VAL A 22 1.91 -0.68 3.73
N CYS A 23 1.60 0.60 3.50
CA CYS A 23 2.61 1.66 3.47
C CYS A 23 2.98 2.18 4.86
N ALA A 24 2.19 1.88 5.89
CA ALA A 24 2.33 2.35 7.27
C ALA A 24 2.37 3.88 7.41
N ARG A 25 1.59 4.58 6.58
CA ARG A 25 1.50 6.05 6.58
C ARG A 25 0.29 6.54 5.79
N VAL A 26 0.00 7.82 5.94
CA VAL A 26 -0.98 8.53 5.12
C VAL A 26 -0.58 8.48 3.65
N ARG A 27 -1.54 8.16 2.78
CA ARG A 27 -1.38 8.04 1.33
C ARG A 27 -2.61 8.56 0.61
N GLN A 28 -2.41 8.85 -0.67
CA GLN A 28 -3.49 9.12 -1.61
C GLN A 28 -4.15 7.81 -2.02
N PHE A 29 -5.47 7.85 -2.16
CA PHE A 29 -6.29 6.74 -2.63
C PHE A 29 -7.23 7.21 -3.74
N THR A 30 -7.47 6.34 -4.71
CA THR A 30 -8.61 6.45 -5.64
C THR A 30 -9.79 5.71 -5.04
N VAL A 31 -10.96 6.36 -4.96
CA VAL A 31 -12.20 5.77 -4.44
C VAL A 31 -13.08 5.31 -5.59
N GLN A 32 -13.61 4.10 -5.48
CA GLN A 32 -14.40 3.45 -6.51
C GLN A 32 -15.70 2.89 -5.91
N ARG A 33 -16.80 3.05 -6.64
CA ARG A 33 -18.05 2.34 -6.42
C ARG A 33 -17.97 0.99 -7.11
N ILE A 34 -18.28 -0.08 -6.39
CA ILE A 34 -18.40 -1.43 -6.92
C ILE A 34 -19.89 -1.75 -7.01
N GLY A 35 -20.40 -1.89 -8.23
CA GLY A 35 -21.77 -2.28 -8.51
C GLY A 35 -21.86 -3.64 -9.20
N MET A 36 -23.05 -4.24 -9.20
CA MET A 36 -23.34 -5.47 -9.95
C MET A 36 -24.51 -5.23 -10.89
N ALA A 37 -24.24 -5.27 -12.20
CA ALA A 37 -25.23 -5.02 -13.25
C ALA A 37 -25.55 -6.29 -14.03
N GLY A 38 -26.80 -6.42 -14.47
CA GLY A 38 -27.16 -7.40 -15.50
C GLY A 38 -26.50 -7.04 -16.83
N HIS A 39 -26.09 -8.06 -17.59
CA HIS A 39 -25.67 -7.88 -18.97
C HIS A 39 -26.45 -8.78 -19.92
N ILE A 40 -26.55 -8.34 -21.17
CA ILE A 40 -26.99 -9.14 -22.32
C ILE A 40 -25.88 -9.02 -23.36
N TYR A 41 -25.38 -10.15 -23.87
CA TYR A 41 -24.24 -10.17 -24.82
C TYR A 41 -23.03 -9.36 -24.34
N TYR A 42 -22.68 -9.47 -23.06
CA TYR A 42 -21.56 -8.76 -22.42
C TYR A 42 -21.70 -7.23 -22.30
N ILE A 43 -22.80 -6.64 -22.80
CA ILE A 43 -23.14 -5.22 -22.63
C ILE A 43 -23.90 -5.06 -21.30
N THR A 44 -23.32 -4.32 -20.36
CA THR A 44 -23.94 -3.98 -19.07
C THR A 44 -24.97 -2.89 -19.24
N VAL A 45 -26.13 -3.06 -18.61
CA VAL A 45 -27.20 -2.06 -18.61
C VAL A 45 -27.18 -1.32 -17.26
N GLY A 46 -26.77 -0.05 -17.27
CA GLY A 46 -26.72 0.83 -16.08
C GLY A 46 -25.55 0.60 -15.13
N ASP A 47 -25.58 1.31 -13.98
CA ASP A 47 -24.54 1.27 -12.94
C ASP A 47 -24.65 0.04 -12.00
N GLY A 48 -25.74 -0.71 -12.10
CA GLY A 48 -26.03 -1.88 -11.25
C GLY A 48 -26.29 -1.54 -9.78
N ASP A 49 -26.70 -2.56 -9.03
CA ASP A 49 -26.93 -2.46 -7.59
C ASP A 49 -25.61 -2.24 -6.88
N LEU A 50 -25.58 -1.30 -5.92
CA LEU A 50 -24.38 -1.04 -5.11
C LEU A 50 -24.05 -2.28 -4.30
N VAL A 51 -22.83 -2.78 -4.44
CA VAL A 51 -22.30 -3.85 -3.59
C VAL A 51 -21.49 -3.23 -2.46
N GLU A 52 -20.52 -2.37 -2.79
CA GLU A 52 -19.60 -1.78 -1.82
C GLU A 52 -18.80 -0.61 -2.41
N TYR A 53 -18.01 0.06 -1.55
CA TYR A 53 -17.02 1.05 -1.97
C TYR A 53 -15.63 0.55 -1.67
N HIS A 54 -14.73 0.74 -2.63
CA HIS A 54 -13.33 0.41 -2.51
C HIS A 54 -12.47 1.66 -2.59
N ARG A 55 -11.28 1.58 -2.01
CA ARG A 55 -10.22 2.57 -2.17
C ARG A 55 -8.91 1.89 -2.49
N THR A 56 -8.22 2.37 -3.51
CA THR A 56 -6.95 1.80 -3.97
C THR A 56 -5.80 2.77 -3.69
N CYS A 57 -4.82 2.33 -2.89
CA CYS A 57 -3.68 3.16 -2.53
C CYS A 57 -2.83 3.45 -3.78
N MET A 58 -2.62 4.72 -4.10
CA MET A 58 -1.87 5.09 -5.31
C MET A 58 -0.40 4.68 -5.26
N ALA A 59 0.16 4.45 -4.06
CA ALA A 59 1.58 4.16 -3.84
C ALA A 59 1.94 2.66 -3.74
N CYS A 60 1.03 1.79 -3.27
CA CYS A 60 1.27 0.34 -3.22
C CYS A 60 0.22 -0.49 -3.93
N LYS A 61 -0.80 0.16 -4.53
CA LYS A 61 -1.87 -0.46 -5.30
C LYS A 61 -2.72 -1.48 -4.53
N VAL A 62 -2.65 -1.46 -3.20
CA VAL A 62 -3.54 -2.25 -2.36
C VAL A 62 -4.93 -1.65 -2.38
N THR A 63 -5.93 -2.51 -2.59
CA THR A 63 -7.34 -2.17 -2.50
C THR A 63 -7.84 -2.49 -1.10
N LEU A 64 -8.57 -1.55 -0.49
CA LEU A 64 -9.17 -1.68 0.82
C LEU A 64 -10.65 -1.33 0.70
N LEU A 65 -11.46 -1.81 1.64
CA LEU A 65 -12.81 -1.28 1.81
C LEU A 65 -12.74 0.21 2.15
N ALA A 66 -13.65 0.96 1.54
CA ALA A 66 -13.87 2.36 1.82
C ALA A 66 -15.21 2.50 2.53
N ASP A 67 -15.22 3.22 3.65
CA ASP A 67 -16.44 3.76 4.22
C ASP A 67 -16.63 5.16 3.64
N PRO A 68 -17.61 5.40 2.76
CA PRO A 68 -17.84 6.72 2.17
C PRO A 68 -18.23 7.77 3.23
N ASN A 69 -18.85 7.37 4.35
CA ASN A 69 -19.29 8.29 5.40
C ASN A 69 -18.12 8.81 6.24
N ARG A 70 -16.96 8.16 6.15
CA ARG A 70 -15.72 8.58 6.82
C ARG A 70 -15.10 9.83 6.19
N TYR A 71 -15.48 10.18 4.96
CA TYR A 71 -14.92 11.31 4.23
C TYR A 71 -15.93 12.45 4.15
N ALA A 72 -15.47 13.67 4.43
CA ALA A 72 -16.29 14.87 4.29
C ALA A 72 -16.65 15.14 2.82
N THR A 73 -15.67 14.97 1.92
CA THR A 73 -15.85 15.11 0.47
C THR A 73 -14.87 14.21 -0.29
N LEU A 74 -15.11 13.99 -1.58
CA LEU A 74 -14.17 13.35 -2.50
C LEU A 74 -13.58 14.40 -3.45
N ALA A 75 -12.24 14.45 -3.55
CA ALA A 75 -11.58 15.35 -4.49
C ALA A 75 -11.73 14.83 -5.94
N LYS A 76 -11.99 15.72 -6.89
CA LYS A 76 -12.16 15.35 -8.32
C LYS A 76 -10.82 15.04 -9.02
N ARG A 77 -9.70 15.53 -8.47
CA ARG A 77 -8.36 15.37 -9.01
C ARG A 77 -7.40 14.94 -7.90
N PRO A 78 -6.33 14.22 -8.23
CA PRO A 78 -5.30 13.92 -7.25
C PRO A 78 -4.56 15.21 -6.85
N ASP A 79 -4.22 15.31 -5.58
CA ASP A 79 -3.41 16.39 -5.01
C ASP A 79 -2.46 15.79 -3.96
N THR A 80 -1.52 16.58 -3.44
CA THR A 80 -0.63 16.22 -2.34
C THR A 80 -1.42 15.63 -1.17
N THR A 81 -0.78 14.69 -0.46
CA THR A 81 -1.42 14.04 0.69
C THR A 81 -1.88 15.05 1.75
N ALA A 82 -1.11 16.11 1.99
CA ALA A 82 -1.47 17.14 2.98
C ALA A 82 -2.74 17.92 2.59
N VAL A 83 -2.90 18.27 1.31
CA VAL A 83 -4.10 18.95 0.81
C VAL A 83 -5.31 18.02 0.88
N LEU A 84 -5.17 16.78 0.40
CA LEU A 84 -6.26 15.81 0.43
C LEU A 84 -6.72 15.46 1.85
N VAL A 85 -5.82 15.34 2.84
CA VAL A 85 -6.24 15.10 4.23
C VAL A 85 -7.17 16.22 4.70
N LYS A 86 -6.75 17.48 4.55
CA LYS A 86 -7.56 18.63 4.97
C LYS A 86 -8.90 18.71 4.26
N GLN A 87 -8.94 18.37 2.97
CA GLN A 87 -10.14 18.47 2.14
C GLN A 87 -11.12 17.31 2.36
N THR A 88 -10.60 16.07 2.43
CA THR A 88 -11.44 14.86 2.36
C THR A 88 -11.63 14.20 3.72
N PHE A 89 -10.70 14.41 4.65
CA PHE A 89 -10.73 13.74 5.96
C PHE A 89 -10.17 14.66 7.06
N PRO A 90 -10.89 15.74 7.42
CA PRO A 90 -10.40 16.76 8.36
C PRO A 90 -10.06 16.17 9.75
N ASP A 91 -10.84 15.22 10.24
CA ASP A 91 -10.64 14.56 11.54
C ASP A 91 -9.70 13.34 11.46
N PHE A 92 -8.85 13.28 10.44
CA PHE A 92 -7.96 12.14 10.17
C PHE A 92 -7.09 11.76 11.37
N GLU A 93 -6.50 12.75 12.05
CA GLU A 93 -5.58 12.51 13.17
C GLU A 93 -6.29 11.91 14.38
N GLU A 94 -7.49 12.40 14.69
CA GLU A 94 -8.30 11.86 15.78
C GLU A 94 -8.76 10.44 15.46
N ALA A 95 -9.33 10.23 14.26
CA ALA A 95 -9.84 8.93 13.84
C ALA A 95 -8.74 7.85 13.68
N ASN A 96 -7.47 8.24 13.57
CA ASN A 96 -6.34 7.33 13.43
C ASN A 96 -5.32 7.45 14.57
N ARG A 97 -5.65 8.11 15.69
CA ARG A 97 -4.73 8.43 16.78
C ARG A 97 -3.93 7.20 17.24
N ASP A 98 -4.63 6.14 17.62
CA ASP A 98 -4.00 4.91 18.13
C ASP A 98 -3.10 4.25 17.08
N ARG A 99 -3.56 4.27 15.81
CA ARG A 99 -2.77 3.69 14.73
C ARG A 99 -1.50 4.50 14.45
N LEU A 100 -1.58 5.82 14.49
CA LEU A 100 -0.41 6.70 14.30
C LEU A 100 0.57 6.54 15.46
N ALA A 101 0.09 6.45 16.70
CA ALA A 101 0.92 6.19 17.88
C ALA A 101 1.65 4.85 17.76
N LEU A 102 0.95 3.78 17.34
CA LEU A 102 1.55 2.48 17.11
C LEU A 102 2.66 2.53 16.04
N GLU A 103 2.47 3.25 14.94
CA GLU A 103 3.49 3.39 13.90
C GLU A 103 4.70 4.24 14.35
N VAL A 104 4.51 5.17 15.29
CA VAL A 104 5.62 5.88 15.95
C VAL A 104 6.40 4.90 16.83
N ALA A 105 5.73 4.08 17.63
CA ALA A 105 6.36 3.07 18.49
C ALA A 105 7.15 2.04 17.66
N ILE A 106 6.55 1.50 16.59
CA ILE A 106 7.23 0.58 15.65
C ILE A 106 8.48 1.22 15.06
N ARG A 107 8.45 2.51 14.73
CA ARG A 107 9.60 3.20 14.14
C ARG A 107 10.73 3.43 15.15
N ALA A 108 10.37 3.66 16.42
CA ALA A 108 11.34 3.85 17.49
C ALA A 108 12.06 2.53 17.80
N ASP A 109 11.31 1.46 18.06
CA ASP A 109 11.84 0.11 18.27
C ASP A 109 10.79 -0.97 17.94
N PRO A 110 10.91 -1.67 16.78
CA PRO A 110 10.02 -2.78 16.43
C PRO A 110 10.10 -3.97 17.39
N HIS A 111 11.18 -4.12 18.15
CA HIS A 111 11.42 -5.24 19.07
C HIS A 111 10.88 -4.98 20.48
N ALA A 112 10.55 -3.73 20.81
CA ALA A 112 9.90 -3.37 22.07
C ALA A 112 8.40 -3.76 22.13
N LEU A 113 7.81 -4.19 21.01
CA LEU A 113 6.42 -4.65 20.97
C LEU A 113 6.23 -5.95 21.75
N SER A 114 5.05 -6.11 22.34
CA SER A 114 4.65 -7.41 22.89
C SER A 114 4.68 -8.49 21.80
N ALA A 115 4.99 -9.74 22.18
CA ALA A 115 5.03 -10.85 21.23
C ALA A 115 3.69 -11.03 20.49
N GLN A 116 2.57 -10.79 21.17
CA GLN A 116 1.22 -10.87 20.61
C GLN A 116 0.97 -9.76 19.57
N ASP A 117 1.26 -8.49 19.90
CA ASP A 117 1.05 -7.37 18.98
C ASP A 117 1.95 -7.49 17.75
N ARG A 118 3.20 -7.91 17.97
CA ARG A 118 4.16 -8.16 16.91
C ARG A 118 3.67 -9.26 15.96
N GLN A 119 3.18 -10.37 16.50
CA GLN A 119 2.60 -11.44 15.68
C GLN A 119 1.38 -10.95 14.89
N ALA A 120 0.48 -10.19 15.52
CA ALA A 120 -0.70 -9.64 14.86
C ALA A 120 -0.32 -8.70 13.70
N LEU A 121 0.69 -7.84 13.91
CA LEU A 121 1.20 -6.92 12.90
C LEU A 121 1.91 -7.62 11.74
N ILE A 122 2.63 -8.72 12.00
CA ILE A 122 3.24 -9.55 10.95
C ILE A 122 2.16 -10.25 10.13
N MET A 123 1.09 -10.72 10.77
CA MET A 123 0.01 -11.45 10.12
C MET A 123 -0.90 -10.54 9.27
N GLN A 124 -1.11 -9.30 9.70
CA GLN A 124 -2.03 -8.34 9.07
C GLN A 124 -1.87 -8.20 7.54
N PRO A 125 -0.66 -8.03 6.95
CA PRO A 125 -0.50 -7.91 5.51
C PRO A 125 -0.89 -9.19 4.75
N PHE A 126 -0.74 -10.37 5.35
CA PHE A 126 -1.13 -11.63 4.72
C PHE A 126 -2.65 -11.75 4.65
N THR A 127 -3.34 -11.51 5.76
CA THR A 127 -4.81 -11.53 5.81
C THR A 127 -5.40 -10.52 4.83
N LEU A 128 -4.81 -9.34 4.74
CA LEU A 128 -5.24 -8.29 3.82
C LEU A 128 -5.09 -8.69 2.35
N LEU A 129 -4.07 -9.48 2.00
CA LEU A 129 -3.84 -9.93 0.62
C LEU A 129 -4.51 -11.28 0.31
N ALA A 130 -5.02 -11.99 1.31
CA ALA A 130 -5.59 -13.33 1.17
C ALA A 130 -6.74 -13.34 0.16
N GLY A 131 -7.69 -12.41 0.27
CA GLY A 131 -8.82 -12.29 -0.67
C GLY A 131 -8.37 -12.12 -2.13
N ARG A 132 -7.37 -11.27 -2.36
CA ARG A 132 -6.80 -11.03 -3.70
C ARG A 132 -6.13 -12.27 -4.28
N VAL A 133 -5.46 -13.07 -3.44
CA VAL A 133 -4.88 -14.35 -3.87
C VAL A 133 -6.01 -15.33 -4.22
N THR A 134 -7.02 -15.46 -3.36
CA THR A 134 -8.17 -16.35 -3.59
C THR A 134 -8.89 -16.02 -4.89
N GLU A 135 -9.26 -14.75 -5.09
CA GLU A 135 -9.90 -14.27 -6.32
C GLU A 135 -9.06 -14.56 -7.56
N ARG A 136 -7.74 -14.33 -7.48
CA ARG A 136 -6.85 -14.52 -8.61
C ARG A 136 -6.73 -15.99 -9.02
N PHE A 137 -6.70 -16.90 -8.06
CA PHE A 137 -6.58 -18.33 -8.32
C PHE A 137 -7.93 -19.00 -8.69
N ALA A 138 -9.05 -18.34 -8.42
CA ALA A 138 -10.36 -18.79 -8.89
C ALA A 138 -10.61 -18.53 -10.40
N GLN A 139 -9.78 -17.69 -11.05
CA GLN A 139 -9.94 -17.35 -12.47
C GLN A 139 -9.37 -18.45 -13.39
N VAL A 140 -10.23 -19.00 -14.27
CA VAL A 140 -9.97 -20.19 -15.11
C VAL A 140 -8.92 -19.97 -16.23
N HIS A 141 -8.61 -18.71 -16.60
CA HIS A 141 -7.82 -18.41 -17.81
C HIS A 141 -6.55 -17.58 -17.58
N PHE A 142 -5.86 -17.75 -16.43
CA PHE A 142 -4.69 -16.92 -16.15
C PHE A 142 -3.35 -17.55 -16.56
N SER A 143 -2.58 -16.83 -17.38
CA SER A 143 -1.37 -17.34 -18.07
C SER A 143 -0.06 -17.32 -17.25
N SER A 144 0.03 -16.59 -16.12
CA SER A 144 1.26 -16.60 -15.30
C SER A 144 1.01 -16.30 -13.82
N THR A 145 0.68 -17.34 -13.06
CA THR A 145 0.53 -17.29 -11.59
C THR A 145 1.81 -16.84 -10.88
N ALA A 146 2.98 -17.24 -11.40
CA ALA A 146 4.28 -16.87 -10.82
C ALA A 146 4.55 -15.36 -10.87
N GLY A 147 4.27 -14.70 -12.00
CA GLY A 147 4.48 -13.25 -12.15
C GLY A 147 3.59 -12.44 -11.22
N PHE A 148 2.33 -12.87 -11.06
CA PHE A 148 1.40 -12.27 -10.10
C PHE A 148 1.90 -12.42 -8.66
N MET A 149 2.24 -13.64 -8.23
CA MET A 149 2.72 -13.88 -6.88
C MET A 149 3.94 -13.01 -6.56
N GLN A 150 4.91 -12.94 -7.47
CA GLN A 150 6.12 -12.15 -7.21
C GLN A 150 5.85 -10.64 -7.12
N ARG A 151 5.12 -10.08 -8.09
CA ARG A 151 4.96 -8.61 -8.22
C ARG A 151 3.88 -8.03 -7.32
N GLU A 152 2.78 -8.75 -7.12
CA GLU A 152 1.59 -8.24 -6.45
C GLU A 152 1.45 -8.74 -5.02
N VAL A 153 2.04 -9.90 -4.70
CA VAL A 153 1.95 -10.49 -3.35
C VAL A 153 3.27 -10.34 -2.61
N ILE A 154 4.34 -10.99 -3.08
CA ILE A 154 5.66 -11.00 -2.41
C ILE A 154 6.23 -9.59 -2.28
N ALA A 155 6.24 -8.80 -3.35
CA ALA A 155 6.76 -7.43 -3.29
C ALA A 155 5.97 -6.50 -2.36
N VAL A 156 4.66 -6.74 -2.19
CA VAL A 156 3.78 -5.97 -1.30
C VAL A 156 3.95 -6.42 0.16
N LEU A 157 3.99 -7.73 0.40
CA LEU A 157 4.30 -8.30 1.73
C LEU A 157 5.65 -7.81 2.22
N ALA A 158 6.70 -7.93 1.41
CA ALA A 158 8.02 -7.47 1.78
C ALA A 158 8.07 -5.96 2.06
N LYS A 159 7.30 -5.14 1.31
CA LYS A 159 7.16 -3.70 1.60
C LYS A 159 6.52 -3.45 2.96
N ALA A 160 5.45 -4.19 3.28
CA ALA A 160 4.73 -4.04 4.53
C ALA A 160 5.57 -4.51 5.72
N LEU A 161 6.22 -5.67 5.58
CA LEU A 161 6.93 -6.37 6.64
C LEU A 161 8.32 -5.79 6.93
N HIS A 162 8.97 -5.14 5.96
CA HIS A 162 10.30 -4.54 6.13
C HIS A 162 10.40 -3.64 7.37
N ARG A 163 9.31 -2.93 7.75
CA ARG A 163 9.32 -2.05 8.93
C ARG A 163 9.38 -2.80 10.27
N LEU A 164 8.90 -4.04 10.32
CA LEU A 164 8.85 -4.87 11.53
C LEU A 164 10.13 -5.69 11.71
N GLN A 165 10.96 -5.79 10.66
CA GLN A 165 12.16 -6.62 10.62
C GLN A 165 11.89 -8.04 11.16
N PRO A 166 10.92 -8.77 10.59
CA PRO A 166 10.55 -10.07 11.12
C PRO A 166 11.69 -11.07 10.89
N SER A 167 11.92 -11.93 11.87
CA SER A 167 12.84 -13.05 11.71
C SER A 167 12.26 -14.11 10.78
N GLU A 168 13.14 -14.96 10.23
CA GLU A 168 12.70 -16.08 9.39
C GLU A 168 11.78 -17.05 10.16
N GLN A 169 12.02 -17.23 11.46
CA GLN A 169 11.19 -18.07 12.34
C GLN A 169 9.78 -17.46 12.51
N GLU A 170 9.68 -16.15 12.70
CA GLU A 170 8.39 -15.45 12.80
C GLU A 170 7.58 -15.58 11.50
N LEU A 171 8.24 -15.39 10.35
CA LEU A 171 7.62 -15.56 9.04
C LEU A 171 7.15 -17.00 8.82
N LYS A 172 7.99 -17.99 9.17
CA LYS A 172 7.65 -19.42 9.09
C LYS A 172 6.44 -19.74 9.95
N ALA A 173 6.41 -19.29 11.20
CA ALA A 173 5.29 -19.50 12.12
C ALA A 173 4.00 -18.86 11.60
N CYS A 174 4.10 -17.66 11.02
CA CYS A 174 2.95 -16.98 10.39
C CYS A 174 2.40 -17.78 9.21
N LEU A 175 3.25 -18.28 8.31
CA LEU A 175 2.83 -19.08 7.17
C LEU A 175 2.18 -20.40 7.61
N VAL A 176 2.74 -21.09 8.61
CA VAL A 176 2.13 -22.31 9.19
C VAL A 176 0.73 -22.01 9.73
N LYS A 177 0.56 -20.92 10.46
CA LYS A 177 -0.75 -20.50 10.99
C LYS A 177 -1.76 -20.22 9.88
N LEU A 178 -1.35 -19.54 8.81
CA LEU A 178 -2.22 -19.28 7.65
C LEU A 178 -2.65 -20.57 6.95
N VAL A 179 -1.75 -21.55 6.81
CA VAL A 179 -2.10 -22.88 6.27
C VAL A 179 -3.11 -23.60 7.17
N GLN A 180 -2.95 -23.53 8.49
CA GLN A 180 -3.91 -24.11 9.45
C GLN A 180 -5.30 -23.47 9.36
N LEU A 181 -5.35 -22.15 9.11
CA LEU A 181 -6.57 -21.39 8.86
C LEU A 181 -7.16 -21.62 7.46
N LYS A 182 -6.53 -22.49 6.64
CA LYS A 182 -6.91 -22.78 5.24
C LYS A 182 -6.87 -21.55 4.33
N GLU A 183 -6.07 -20.55 4.68
CA GLU A 183 -5.87 -19.37 3.85
C GLU A 183 -4.96 -19.70 2.67
N PRO A 184 -5.40 -19.55 1.40
CA PRO A 184 -4.61 -19.95 0.23
C PRO A 184 -3.25 -19.26 0.15
N ILE A 185 -3.13 -18.03 0.65
CA ILE A 185 -1.85 -17.30 0.66
C ILE A 185 -0.76 -18.04 1.46
N GLY A 186 -1.13 -18.78 2.51
CA GLY A 186 -0.18 -19.50 3.36
C GLY A 186 0.59 -20.60 2.64
N SER A 187 -0.05 -21.31 1.72
CA SER A 187 0.59 -22.37 0.92
C SER A 187 1.23 -21.87 -0.38
N ARG A 188 0.87 -20.66 -0.83
CA ARG A 188 1.34 -20.08 -2.09
C ARG A 188 2.57 -19.19 -1.93
N VAL A 189 2.74 -18.56 -0.77
CA VAL A 189 3.93 -17.75 -0.46
C VAL A 189 5.07 -18.66 -0.08
N LYS A 190 6.15 -18.65 -0.87
CA LYS A 190 7.38 -19.36 -0.54
C LYS A 190 8.23 -18.50 0.40
N LEU A 191 8.60 -19.06 1.54
CA LEU A 191 9.42 -18.37 2.54
C LEU A 191 10.76 -17.85 1.99
N PRO A 192 11.54 -18.61 1.21
CA PRO A 192 12.81 -18.12 0.66
C PRO A 192 12.64 -16.88 -0.22
N ASP A 193 11.60 -16.87 -1.07
CA ASP A 193 11.32 -15.74 -1.97
C ASP A 193 10.95 -14.48 -1.19
N LEU A 194 10.14 -14.63 -0.13
CA LEU A 194 9.76 -13.51 0.72
C LEU A 194 10.96 -12.95 1.50
N VAL A 195 11.79 -13.83 2.10
CA VAL A 195 12.99 -13.43 2.83
C VAL A 195 13.98 -12.73 1.90
N ALA A 196 14.21 -13.27 0.70
CA ALA A 196 15.07 -12.67 -0.30
C ALA A 196 14.58 -11.27 -0.72
N GLU A 197 13.27 -11.10 -0.92
CA GLU A 197 12.67 -9.82 -1.29
C GLU A 197 12.76 -8.78 -0.14
N ILE A 198 12.61 -9.20 1.12
CA ILE A 198 12.81 -8.31 2.28
C ILE A 198 14.27 -7.84 2.34
N LYS A 199 15.23 -8.76 2.26
CA LYS A 199 16.68 -8.44 2.24
C LYS A 199 17.06 -7.53 1.07
N ARG A 200 16.47 -7.76 -0.11
CA ARG A 200 16.65 -6.90 -1.29
C ARG A 200 16.20 -5.46 -1.00
N ARG A 201 15.16 -5.26 -0.18
CA ARG A 201 14.70 -3.92 0.20
C ARG A 201 15.61 -3.24 1.22
N ASP A 202 16.18 -4.01 2.15
CA ASP A 202 17.18 -3.50 3.10
C ASP A 202 18.38 -2.90 2.35
N THR A 203 18.95 -3.68 1.44
CA THR A 203 20.10 -3.24 0.62
C THR A 203 19.77 -2.03 -0.26
N LEU A 204 18.57 -1.96 -0.85
CA LEU A 204 18.15 -0.79 -1.63
C LEU A 204 18.01 0.48 -0.77
N LYS A 205 17.58 0.35 0.48
CA LYS A 205 17.44 1.48 1.41
C LYS A 205 18.81 2.00 1.83
N GLU A 206 19.75 1.11 2.12
CA GLU A 206 21.14 1.47 2.44
C GLU A 206 21.81 2.21 1.27
N ARG A 207 21.64 1.70 0.04
CA ARG A 207 22.17 2.36 -1.16
C ARG A 207 21.59 3.75 -1.40
N ARG A 208 20.32 3.98 -1.04
CA ARG A 208 19.70 5.31 -1.13
C ARG A 208 20.27 6.27 -0.08
N LYS A 209 20.39 5.82 1.17
CA LYS A 209 21.01 6.61 2.25
C LYS A 209 22.44 7.03 1.90
N LEU A 210 23.24 6.10 1.35
CA LEU A 210 24.61 6.40 0.94
C LEU A 210 24.65 7.51 -0.13
N LYS A 211 23.79 7.41 -1.15
CA LYS A 211 23.70 8.44 -2.21
C LYS A 211 23.25 9.79 -1.66
N GLU A 212 22.28 9.82 -0.75
CA GLU A 212 21.79 11.06 -0.12
C GLU A 212 22.88 11.72 0.74
N GLY A 213 23.64 10.93 1.51
CA GLY A 213 24.79 11.42 2.28
C GLY A 213 25.90 11.99 1.38
N THR A 214 26.23 11.32 0.27
CA THR A 214 27.23 11.82 -0.70
C THR A 214 26.78 13.10 -1.41
N VAL A 215 25.46 13.28 -1.63
CA VAL A 215 24.92 14.50 -2.23
C VAL A 215 24.95 15.66 -1.24
N GLN A 216 24.70 15.41 0.05
CA GLN A 216 24.77 16.44 1.08
C GLN A 216 26.21 16.94 1.27
N ASP A 217 27.17 16.04 1.38
CA ASP A 217 28.60 16.37 1.52
C ASP A 217 29.12 17.21 0.33
N ARG A 218 28.68 16.90 -0.90
CA ARG A 218 29.02 17.72 -2.09
C ARG A 218 28.35 19.11 -2.12
N ARG A 219 27.23 19.32 -1.42
CA ARG A 219 26.61 20.65 -1.31
C ARG A 219 27.35 21.51 -0.29
N ASP A 220 27.79 20.91 0.80
CA ASP A 220 28.55 21.60 1.84
C ASP A 220 29.97 21.97 1.37
N GLN A 221 30.54 21.20 0.43
CA GLN A 221 31.81 21.51 -0.22
C GLN A 221 31.70 22.45 -1.44
N ARG A 222 30.53 23.01 -1.74
CA ARG A 222 30.39 23.94 -2.87
C ARG A 222 31.04 25.28 -2.48
N PRO A 223 32.13 25.71 -3.15
CA PRO A 223 32.79 26.96 -2.80
C PRO A 223 31.78 28.11 -2.89
N ALA A 224 31.83 29.02 -1.92
CA ALA A 224 30.94 30.16 -1.84
C ALA A 224 30.91 30.90 -3.19
N PRO A 225 29.73 31.34 -3.66
CA PRO A 225 29.65 32.06 -4.92
C PRO A 225 30.59 33.25 -4.87
N ILE A 226 31.54 33.29 -5.81
CA ILE A 226 32.52 34.37 -5.95
C ILE A 226 31.70 35.66 -6.15
N ARG A 227 31.63 36.50 -5.10
CA ARG A 227 31.04 37.83 -5.19
C ARG A 227 31.92 38.63 -6.15
N ARG A 228 31.46 38.80 -7.40
CA ARG A 228 32.06 39.77 -8.31
C ARG A 228 31.87 41.15 -7.69
N SER A 229 32.95 41.74 -7.20
CA SER A 229 32.99 43.14 -6.80
C SER A 229 32.83 43.99 -8.06
N ASN A 230 31.67 44.62 -8.23
CA ASN A 230 31.49 45.69 -9.20
C ASN A 230 32.16 46.95 -8.63
N ASN A 231 33.47 47.05 -8.81
CA ASN A 231 34.14 48.33 -8.86
C ASN A 231 34.60 48.55 -10.30
N ASP A 232 34.60 49.82 -10.69
CA ASP A 232 35.15 50.38 -11.92
C ASP A 232 34.10 50.69 -12.98
N LEU A 233 33.51 51.88 -12.82
CA LEU A 233 33.24 52.83 -13.91
C LEU A 233 33.14 54.22 -13.25
N SER A 234 34.29 54.85 -13.04
CA SER A 234 34.44 56.27 -12.74
C SER A 234 35.53 56.81 -13.65
N THR A 235 35.11 57.30 -14.82
CA THR A 235 35.77 58.36 -15.62
C THR A 235 34.77 58.86 -16.64
#